data_AF-A0A0S8JJW3-F1
#
_entry.id   AF-A0A0S8JJW3-F1
#
_cell.length_a   1.000
_cell.length_b   1.000
_cell.length_c   1.000
_cell.angle_alpha   90.00
_cell.angle_beta   90.00
_cell.angle_gamma   90.00
#
_symmetry.space_group_name_H-M   'P 1'
#
loop_
_entity.id
_entity.type
_entity.pdbx_description
1 polymer ?
#
loop_
_entity_poly.entity_id
_entity_poly.type
_entity_poly.pdbx_seq_one_letter_code
_entity_poly.pdbx_strand_id
1 'polypeptide(L)'
;MSKNKPSRRHRGRDGFTLLEVLVAAAMFAVIVGALYSVFYGALRLRENSYLAFEKNLPKDYVVEIIKRDLANVATPAGILAGAMIGEKEEQGELRFDRLEIHTASGMVNDTEPWGDIQKIEYSLEQPAERREDREERATPESYDLVRAVTRNLLASTTEEPETQRLLQGVQSLAFRYYDGQDWQDSWDSTTREN
;
A
#
# COMPACT_ATOMS: atom_id res chain seq x y z
N MET A 1 46.04 -82.02 -39.71
CA MET A 1 44.62 -81.72 -39.40
C MET A 1 44.48 -81.60 -37.88
N SER A 2 44.20 -80.39 -37.36
CA SER A 2 42.88 -79.97 -36.82
C SER A 2 42.70 -80.41 -35.35
N LYS A 3 42.39 -79.58 -34.34
CA LYS A 3 41.67 -78.30 -34.29
C LYS A 3 41.91 -77.61 -32.94
N ASN A 4 42.01 -76.27 -32.96
CA ASN A 4 41.89 -75.39 -31.79
C ASN A 4 40.50 -75.51 -31.15
N LYS A 5 40.43 -75.62 -29.81
CA LYS A 5 39.19 -75.44 -29.04
C LYS A 5 38.98 -73.94 -28.77
N PRO A 6 37.83 -73.33 -29.12
CA PRO A 6 37.54 -71.97 -28.73
C PRO A 6 37.02 -71.90 -27.29
N SER A 7 37.56 -70.97 -26.51
CA SER A 7 37.07 -70.57 -25.19
C SER A 7 35.72 -69.86 -25.30
N ARG A 8 34.68 -70.44 -24.68
CA ARG A 8 33.36 -69.79 -24.54
C ARG A 8 33.47 -68.64 -23.54
N ARG A 9 33.32 -67.39 -24.02
CA ARG A 9 32.99 -66.24 -23.17
C ARG A 9 31.54 -66.38 -22.71
N HIS A 10 31.32 -66.52 -21.41
CA HIS A 10 30.00 -66.40 -20.82
C HIS A 10 29.60 -64.92 -20.85
N ARG A 11 28.71 -64.53 -21.78
CA ARG A 11 28.02 -63.24 -21.67
C ARG A 11 27.00 -63.39 -20.53
N GLY A 12 27.31 -62.80 -19.38
CA GLY A 12 26.33 -62.58 -18.33
C GLY A 12 25.15 -61.80 -18.92
N ARG A 13 23.95 -62.38 -18.84
CA ARG A 13 22.71 -61.68 -19.10
C ARG A 13 22.35 -61.00 -17.79
N ASP A 14 22.81 -59.76 -17.63
CA ASP A 14 22.40 -58.92 -16.51
C ASP A 14 21.10 -58.23 -16.92
N GLY A 15 19.99 -58.95 -16.72
CA GLY A 15 18.64 -58.39 -16.82
C GLY A 15 18.20 -57.87 -15.45
N PHE A 16 17.57 -56.71 -15.43
CA PHE A 16 17.02 -56.14 -14.20
C PHE A 16 15.98 -57.09 -13.59
N THR A 17 16.07 -57.31 -12.28
CA THR A 17 15.06 -58.10 -11.56
C THR A 17 13.79 -57.26 -11.35
N LEU A 18 12.64 -57.92 -11.23
CA LEU A 18 11.37 -57.26 -10.94
C LEU A 18 11.44 -56.42 -9.64
N LEU A 19 12.22 -56.89 -8.66
CA LEU A 19 12.47 -56.21 -7.40
C LEU A 19 13.21 -54.88 -7.59
N GLU A 20 14.21 -54.85 -8.48
CA GLU A 20 15.02 -53.66 -8.73
C GLU A 20 14.22 -52.54 -9.42
N VAL A 21 13.36 -52.90 -10.36
CA VAL A 21 12.42 -51.95 -11.00
C VAL A 21 11.42 -51.41 -9.97
N LEU A 22 10.95 -52.24 -9.04
CA LEU A 22 10.02 -51.83 -7.99
C LEU A 22 10.68 -50.87 -6.99
N VAL A 23 11.90 -51.15 -6.54
CA VAL A 23 12.66 -50.27 -5.63
C VAL A 23 13.01 -48.96 -6.33
N ALA A 24 13.44 -49.00 -7.59
CA ALA A 24 13.73 -47.79 -8.37
C ALA A 24 12.49 -46.91 -8.52
N ALA A 25 11.32 -47.50 -8.80
CA ALA A 25 10.05 -46.76 -8.90
C ALA A 25 9.63 -46.16 -7.55
N ALA A 26 9.81 -46.89 -6.44
CA ALA A 26 9.51 -46.38 -5.11
C ALA A 26 10.41 -45.20 -4.73
N MET A 27 11.71 -45.30 -4.98
CA MET A 27 12.65 -44.19 -4.74
C MET A 27 12.32 -42.98 -5.62
N PHE A 28 11.97 -43.20 -6.90
CA PHE A 28 11.58 -42.13 -7.81
C PHE A 28 10.32 -41.41 -7.33
N ALA A 29 9.29 -42.14 -6.86
CA ALA A 29 8.08 -41.54 -6.32
C ALA A 29 8.36 -40.66 -5.09
N VAL A 30 9.25 -41.09 -4.20
CA VAL A 30 9.67 -40.30 -3.02
C VAL A 30 10.39 -39.03 -3.46
N ILE A 31 11.32 -39.12 -4.41
CA ILE A 31 12.06 -37.96 -4.92
C ILE A 31 11.12 -36.95 -5.59
N VAL A 32 10.21 -37.41 -6.46
CA VAL A 32 9.23 -36.53 -7.12
C VAL A 32 8.29 -35.90 -6.10
N GLY A 33 7.85 -36.65 -5.08
CA GLY A 33 7.04 -36.10 -3.99
C GLY A 33 7.76 -35.01 -3.20
N ALA A 34 9.04 -35.22 -2.88
CA ALA A 34 9.86 -34.21 -2.21
C ALA A 34 10.03 -32.95 -3.07
N LEU A 35 10.36 -33.11 -4.36
CA LEU A 35 10.47 -32.00 -5.30
C LEU A 35 9.16 -31.21 -5.42
N TYR A 36 8.04 -31.92 -5.52
CA TYR A 36 6.72 -31.31 -5.59
C TYR A 36 6.40 -30.51 -4.32
N SER A 37 6.71 -31.05 -3.13
CA SER A 37 6.48 -30.37 -1.86
C SER A 37 7.30 -29.08 -1.72
N VAL A 38 8.58 -29.09 -2.13
CA VAL A 38 9.47 -27.92 -2.10
C VAL A 38 8.99 -26.87 -3.09
N PHE A 39 8.65 -27.27 -4.32
CA PHE A 39 8.17 -26.37 -5.35
C PHE A 39 6.85 -25.70 -4.95
N TYR A 40 5.88 -26.49 -4.48
CA TYR A 40 4.58 -25.98 -4.05
C TYR A 40 4.69 -25.12 -2.78
N GLY A 41 5.56 -25.50 -1.84
CA GLY A 41 5.88 -24.71 -0.66
C GLY A 41 6.49 -23.34 -1.01
N ALA A 42 7.43 -23.31 -1.96
CA ALA A 42 8.06 -22.08 -2.42
C ALA A 42 7.07 -21.14 -3.13
N LEU A 43 6.21 -21.68 -4.01
CA LEU A 43 5.17 -20.91 -4.69
C LEU A 43 4.16 -20.33 -3.70
N ARG A 44 3.67 -21.13 -2.76
CA ARG A 44 2.71 -20.68 -1.74
C ARG A 44 3.31 -19.66 -0.78
N LEU A 45 4.58 -19.79 -0.42
CA LEU A 45 5.29 -18.80 0.39
C LEU A 45 5.45 -17.48 -0.36
N ARG A 46 5.75 -17.53 -1.67
CA ARG A 46 5.84 -16.34 -2.52
C ARG A 46 4.49 -15.62 -2.62
N GLU A 47 3.41 -16.36 -2.87
CA GLU A 47 2.05 -15.81 -2.93
C GLU A 47 1.61 -15.19 -1.60
N ASN A 48 1.81 -15.90 -0.48
CA ASN A 48 1.46 -15.39 0.85
C ASN A 48 2.28 -14.15 1.24
N SER A 49 3.57 -14.12 0.89
CA SER A 49 4.43 -12.97 1.18
C SER A 49 3.96 -11.76 0.38
N TYR A 50 3.63 -11.94 -0.90
CA TYR A 50 3.15 -10.88 -1.77
C TYR A 50 1.84 -10.25 -1.24
N LEU A 51 0.88 -11.08 -0.80
CA LEU A 51 -0.39 -10.63 -0.23
C LEU A 51 -0.26 -9.95 1.14
N ALA A 52 0.68 -10.38 1.99
CA ALA A 52 0.92 -9.77 3.30
C ALA A 52 1.65 -8.42 3.19
N PHE A 53 2.59 -8.29 2.24
CA PHE A 53 3.29 -7.04 1.97
C PHE A 53 2.38 -5.99 1.33
N GLU A 54 1.57 -6.34 0.33
CA GLU A 54 0.66 -5.38 -0.33
C GLU A 54 -0.44 -4.84 0.59
N LYS A 55 -0.81 -5.55 1.66
CA LYS A 55 -1.90 -5.12 2.55
C LYS A 55 -1.52 -4.01 3.55
N ASN A 56 -0.24 -3.94 3.94
CA ASN A 56 0.23 -3.00 4.96
C ASN A 56 1.17 -1.91 4.43
N LEU A 57 1.94 -2.17 3.37
CA LEU A 57 2.78 -1.15 2.72
C LEU A 57 2.03 0.16 2.42
N PRO A 58 0.79 0.13 1.89
CA PRO A 58 0.04 1.35 1.61
C PRO A 58 -0.24 2.17 2.86
N LYS A 59 -0.52 1.53 4.00
CA LYS A 59 -0.88 2.24 5.25
C LYS A 59 0.32 2.95 5.85
N ASP A 60 1.45 2.26 5.94
CA ASP A 60 2.68 2.84 6.49
C ASP A 60 3.15 4.01 5.63
N TYR A 61 3.10 3.85 4.30
CA TYR A 61 3.44 4.91 3.36
C TYR A 61 2.53 6.15 3.53
N VAL A 62 1.22 5.95 3.67
CA VAL A 62 0.25 7.04 3.89
C VAL A 62 0.50 7.76 5.21
N VAL A 63 0.81 7.03 6.28
CA VAL A 63 1.18 7.63 7.56
C VAL A 63 2.45 8.47 7.43
N GLU A 64 3.45 8.03 6.68
CA GLU A 64 4.67 8.82 6.45
C GLU A 64 4.41 10.09 5.61
N ILE A 65 3.49 10.05 4.64
CA ILE A 65 3.05 11.26 3.92
C ILE A 65 2.42 12.25 4.91
N ILE A 66 1.46 11.81 5.70
CA ILE A 66 0.75 12.67 6.67
C ILE A 66 1.75 13.25 7.68
N LYS A 67 2.64 12.43 8.24
CA LYS A 67 3.69 12.90 9.16
C LYS A 67 4.58 13.94 8.51
N ARG A 68 5.06 13.69 7.28
CA ARG A 68 5.91 14.63 6.55
C ARG A 68 5.20 15.96 6.35
N ASP A 69 3.94 15.95 5.97
CA ASP A 69 3.17 17.18 5.77
C ASP A 69 2.97 17.95 7.08
N LEU A 70 2.52 17.25 8.14
CA LEU A 70 2.27 17.85 9.45
C LEU A 70 3.56 18.39 10.09
N ALA A 71 4.68 17.70 9.93
CA ALA A 71 5.99 18.14 10.45
C ALA A 71 6.55 19.36 9.71
N ASN A 72 6.09 19.62 8.47
CA ASN A 72 6.52 20.74 7.63
C ASN A 72 5.42 21.80 7.48
N VAL A 73 4.41 21.83 8.35
CA VAL A 73 3.40 22.88 8.36
C VAL A 73 4.09 24.23 8.50
N ALA A 74 3.86 25.11 7.53
CA ALA A 74 4.32 26.48 7.59
C ALA A 74 3.47 27.24 8.60
N THR A 75 4.12 28.04 9.46
CA THR A 75 3.40 28.99 10.31
C THR A 75 2.61 29.95 9.43
N PRO A 76 1.30 30.16 9.67
CA PRO A 76 0.49 31.10 8.91
C PRO A 76 1.13 32.50 8.92
N ALA A 77 1.79 32.86 7.83
CA ALA A 77 2.58 34.08 7.73
C ALA A 77 2.75 34.49 6.27
N GLY A 78 2.52 35.77 6.00
CA GLY A 78 2.63 36.33 4.67
C GLY A 78 1.52 35.85 3.72
N ILE A 79 1.84 35.75 2.43
CA ILE A 79 0.86 35.53 1.36
C ILE A 79 0.74 34.04 1.00
N LEU A 80 1.84 33.28 1.09
CA LEU A 80 1.93 31.90 0.61
C LEU A 80 1.61 30.85 1.67
N ALA A 81 1.68 31.21 2.95
CA ALA A 81 1.29 30.33 4.05
C ALA A 81 0.02 30.91 4.68
N GLY A 82 -1.13 30.48 4.15
CA GLY A 82 -2.44 30.86 4.67
C GLY A 82 -2.74 30.23 6.02
N ALA A 83 -3.97 30.42 6.49
CA ALA A 83 -4.43 29.87 7.75
C ALA A 83 -4.36 28.33 7.79
N MET A 84 -4.26 27.79 9.00
CA MET A 84 -4.52 26.39 9.29
C MET A 84 -5.95 26.27 9.77
N ILE A 85 -6.77 25.52 9.03
CA ILE A 85 -8.19 25.33 9.29
C ILE A 85 -8.47 23.85 9.47
N GLY A 86 -9.06 23.50 10.60
CA GLY A 86 -9.49 22.17 10.97
C GLY A 86 -10.99 22.16 11.21
N GLU A 87 -11.75 21.57 10.30
CA GLU A 87 -13.21 21.51 10.37
C GLU A 87 -13.64 20.12 10.83
N LYS A 88 -14.48 20.11 11.85
CA LYS A 88 -15.12 18.90 12.33
C LYS A 88 -16.42 18.67 11.57
N GLU A 89 -16.57 17.48 11.00
CA GLU A 89 -17.82 17.00 10.42
C GLU A 89 -18.22 15.69 11.07
N GLU A 90 -19.46 15.59 11.55
CA GLU A 90 -19.99 14.38 12.21
C GLU A 90 -21.22 13.85 11.46
N GLN A 91 -21.23 12.55 11.20
CA GLN A 91 -22.41 11.83 10.69
C GLN A 91 -22.64 10.60 11.56
N GLY A 92 -23.65 10.67 12.43
CA GLY A 92 -23.87 9.64 13.46
C GLY A 92 -22.73 9.60 14.47
N GLU A 93 -22.13 8.43 14.66
CA GLU A 93 -20.95 8.24 15.54
C GLU A 93 -19.61 8.45 14.82
N LEU A 94 -19.62 8.64 13.49
CA LEU A 94 -18.42 8.75 12.67
C LEU A 94 -18.07 10.22 12.42
N ARG A 95 -16.77 10.50 12.33
CA ARG A 95 -16.21 11.81 11.95
C ARG A 95 -15.63 11.78 10.54
N PHE A 96 -15.82 12.89 9.83
CA PHE A 96 -15.43 13.14 8.44
C PHE A 96 -14.65 14.45 8.36
N ASP A 97 -13.75 14.66 9.32
CA ASP A 97 -13.08 15.95 9.46
C ASP A 97 -12.27 16.34 8.22
N ARG A 98 -12.16 17.64 8.01
CA ARG A 98 -11.32 18.25 6.98
C ARG A 98 -10.18 19.03 7.63
N LEU A 99 -8.98 18.88 7.09
CA LEU A 99 -7.79 19.63 7.53
C LEU A 99 -7.14 20.34 6.34
N GLU A 100 -7.23 21.67 6.32
CA GLU A 100 -6.49 22.53 5.39
C GLU A 100 -5.24 23.10 6.07
N ILE A 101 -4.07 22.88 5.45
CA ILE A 101 -2.78 23.40 5.90
C ILE A 101 -1.92 23.83 4.72
N HIS A 102 -0.96 24.71 5.00
CA HIS A 102 0.13 25.03 4.09
C HIS A 102 1.40 24.35 4.59
N THR A 103 2.10 23.61 3.73
CA THR A 103 3.27 22.80 4.12
C THR A 103 4.41 22.97 3.14
N ALA A 104 5.65 22.96 3.65
CA ALA A 104 6.89 23.02 2.85
C ALA A 104 7.34 21.63 2.35
N SER A 105 6.41 20.69 2.19
CA SER A 105 6.70 19.33 1.74
C SER A 105 6.71 19.15 0.21
N GLY A 106 6.40 20.21 -0.55
CA GLY A 106 6.30 20.21 -2.00
C GLY A 106 7.62 19.88 -2.69
N MET A 107 7.54 19.07 -3.75
CA MET A 107 8.72 18.74 -4.55
C MET A 107 9.02 19.88 -5.53
N VAL A 108 10.19 20.48 -5.40
CA VAL A 108 10.71 21.45 -6.37
C VAL A 108 11.38 20.68 -7.51
N ASN A 109 11.05 21.03 -8.75
CA ASN A 109 11.62 20.45 -9.95
C ASN A 109 11.80 21.54 -11.02
N ASP A 110 12.61 21.27 -12.05
CA ASP A 110 12.91 22.26 -13.10
C ASP A 110 11.79 22.38 -14.16
N THR A 111 10.75 21.55 -14.08
CA THR A 111 9.66 21.48 -15.05
C THR A 111 8.44 22.31 -14.65
N GLU A 112 8.34 22.68 -13.38
CA GLU A 112 7.22 23.44 -12.82
C GLU A 112 7.75 24.66 -12.07
N PRO A 113 7.08 25.82 -12.17
CA PRO A 113 7.56 27.07 -11.56
C PRO A 113 7.22 27.19 -10.06
N TRP A 114 6.88 26.09 -9.39
CA TRP A 114 6.34 26.09 -8.03
C TRP A 114 7.42 25.84 -6.97
N GLY A 115 7.32 26.57 -5.86
CA GLY A 115 8.19 26.38 -4.70
C GLY A 115 7.87 25.09 -3.91
N ASP A 116 8.50 24.99 -2.74
CA ASP A 116 8.30 23.91 -1.78
C ASP A 116 7.01 24.07 -0.97
N ILE A 117 6.52 25.30 -0.77
CA ILE A 117 5.24 25.56 -0.12
C ILE A 117 4.09 25.15 -1.05
N GLN A 118 3.15 24.40 -0.49
CA GLN A 118 1.90 23.99 -1.12
C GLN A 118 0.76 24.04 -0.12
N LYS A 119 -0.47 24.26 -0.61
CA LYS A 119 -1.69 24.09 0.17
C LYS A 119 -2.16 22.67 0.00
N ILE A 120 -2.53 22.04 1.11
CA ILE A 120 -3.07 20.70 1.10
C ILE A 120 -4.33 20.61 1.94
N GLU A 121 -5.22 19.74 1.52
CA GLU A 121 -6.44 19.43 2.23
C GLU A 121 -6.57 17.91 2.38
N TYR A 122 -6.75 17.46 3.61
CA TYR A 122 -7.11 16.08 3.93
C TYR A 122 -8.61 15.97 4.16
N SER A 123 -9.24 14.99 3.52
CA SER A 123 -10.68 14.70 3.68
C SER A 123 -11.00 13.26 3.26
N LEU A 124 -12.22 12.81 3.55
CA LEU A 124 -12.75 11.55 3.03
C LEU A 124 -13.68 11.83 1.84
N GLU A 125 -13.46 11.11 0.74
CA GLU A 125 -14.30 11.18 -0.46
C GLU A 125 -14.96 9.84 -0.75
N GLN A 126 -16.08 9.87 -1.48
CA GLN A 126 -16.70 8.65 -1.97
C GLN A 126 -15.76 7.91 -2.93
N PRO A 127 -15.68 6.57 -2.87
CA PRO A 127 -14.86 5.81 -3.81
C PRO A 127 -15.34 6.01 -5.25
N ALA A 128 -14.40 6.26 -6.17
CA ALA A 128 -14.71 6.51 -7.58
C ALA A 128 -15.40 5.33 -8.27
N GLU A 129 -15.12 4.11 -7.82
CA GLU A 129 -15.69 2.87 -8.36
C GLU A 129 -16.40 2.12 -7.23
N ARG A 130 -17.74 2.10 -7.29
CA ARG A 130 -18.52 1.17 -6.46
C ARG A 130 -18.18 -0.23 -6.95
N ARG A 131 -17.46 -1.03 -6.15
CA ARG A 131 -17.14 -2.42 -6.50
C ARG A 131 -18.42 -3.19 -6.80
N GLU A 132 -18.68 -3.45 -8.08
CA GLU A 132 -19.88 -4.17 -8.56
C GLU A 132 -19.89 -5.65 -8.10
N ASP A 133 -18.73 -6.19 -7.71
CA ASP A 133 -18.55 -7.62 -7.37
C ASP A 133 -18.91 -8.00 -5.93
N ARG A 134 -19.34 -7.06 -5.08
CA ARG A 134 -19.73 -7.38 -3.69
C ARG A 134 -21.23 -7.59 -3.58
N GLU A 135 -21.62 -8.84 -3.33
CA GLU A 135 -22.96 -9.24 -2.92
C GLU A 135 -23.55 -8.24 -1.90
N GLU A 136 -24.83 -7.91 -2.06
CA GLU A 136 -25.69 -6.99 -1.29
C GLU A 136 -25.82 -7.31 0.21
N ARG A 137 -24.73 -7.66 0.90
CA ARG A 137 -24.65 -7.48 2.34
C ARG A 137 -24.20 -6.06 2.57
N ALA A 138 -24.93 -5.32 3.41
CA ALA A 138 -24.61 -3.99 3.90
C ALA A 138 -23.17 -3.95 4.46
N THR A 139 -22.19 -3.80 3.58
CA THR A 139 -20.83 -3.46 3.95
C THR A 139 -20.88 -2.02 4.43
N PRO A 140 -20.25 -1.68 5.56
CA PRO A 140 -20.17 -0.31 6.02
C PRO A 140 -19.72 0.58 4.86
N GLU A 141 -20.40 1.70 4.65
CA GLU A 141 -19.95 2.70 3.68
C GLU A 141 -18.48 3.01 3.98
N SER A 142 -17.64 2.84 2.95
CA SER A 142 -16.21 3.04 3.07
C SER A 142 -15.79 4.10 2.08
N TYR A 143 -14.86 4.94 2.50
CA TYR A 143 -14.42 6.12 1.79
C TYR A 143 -12.94 5.99 1.40
N ASP A 144 -12.52 6.87 0.51
CA ASP A 144 -11.13 7.07 0.17
C ASP A 144 -10.59 8.25 0.97
N LEU A 145 -9.50 8.04 1.72
CA LEU A 145 -8.70 9.15 2.24
C LEU A 145 -7.99 9.84 1.08
N VAL A 146 -8.26 11.13 0.95
CA VAL A 146 -7.75 11.97 -0.12
C VAL A 146 -6.85 13.05 0.47
N ARG A 147 -5.81 13.39 -0.31
CA ARG A 147 -4.95 14.56 -0.13
C ARG A 147 -5.07 15.41 -1.39
N ALA A 148 -5.81 16.51 -1.31
CA ALA A 148 -5.96 17.46 -2.40
C ALA A 148 -4.84 18.51 -2.32
N VAL A 149 -4.17 18.80 -3.43
CA VAL A 149 -2.95 19.63 -3.48
C VAL A 149 -3.13 20.82 -4.39
N THR A 150 -2.90 22.03 -3.89
CA THR A 150 -2.80 23.24 -4.71
C THR A 150 -1.37 23.74 -4.68
N ARG A 151 -0.71 23.76 -5.85
CA ARG A 151 0.68 24.22 -6.02
C ARG A 151 0.75 25.71 -6.39
N ASN A 152 -0.20 26.20 -7.19
CA ASN A 152 -0.28 27.62 -7.55
C ASN A 152 -1.06 28.42 -6.49
N LEU A 153 -0.35 28.91 -5.47
CA LEU A 153 -0.93 29.66 -4.35
C LEU A 153 -1.21 31.13 -4.68
N LEU A 154 -0.80 31.59 -5.87
CA LEU A 154 -0.98 32.96 -6.34
C LEU A 154 -2.00 33.05 -7.48
N ALA A 155 -2.77 31.97 -7.71
CA ALA A 155 -3.82 31.96 -8.71
C ALA A 155 -4.82 33.09 -8.43
N SER A 156 -5.13 33.89 -9.46
CA SER A 156 -6.14 34.95 -9.37
C SER A 156 -7.57 34.41 -9.45
N THR A 157 -7.72 33.13 -9.78
CA THR A 157 -8.98 32.39 -9.87
C THR A 157 -8.86 31.11 -9.06
N THR A 158 -10.00 30.57 -8.62
CA THR A 158 -10.02 29.25 -7.99
C THR A 158 -9.56 28.18 -8.98
N GLU A 159 -8.49 27.48 -8.63
CA GLU A 159 -8.02 26.30 -9.35
C GLU A 159 -8.57 25.03 -8.69
N GLU A 160 -8.87 24.03 -9.51
CA GLU A 160 -9.19 22.69 -9.02
C GLU A 160 -7.90 22.04 -8.50
N PRO A 161 -7.87 21.56 -7.24
CA PRO A 161 -6.68 20.95 -6.67
C PRO A 161 -6.37 19.60 -7.35
N GLU A 162 -5.10 19.21 -7.32
CA GLU A 162 -4.68 17.88 -7.73
C GLU A 162 -5.00 16.87 -6.61
N THR A 163 -5.95 15.98 -6.88
CA THR A 163 -6.44 14.99 -5.92
C THR A 163 -5.58 13.72 -5.90
N GLN A 164 -4.98 13.42 -4.74
CA GLN A 164 -4.22 12.19 -4.50
C GLN A 164 -5.01 11.26 -3.58
N ARG A 165 -5.46 10.10 -4.10
CA ARG A 165 -6.08 9.05 -3.27
C ARG A 165 -5.00 8.29 -2.52
N LEU A 166 -5.02 8.40 -1.20
CA LEU A 166 -4.00 7.84 -0.33
C LEU A 166 -4.35 6.43 0.14
N LEU A 167 -5.58 6.24 0.63
CA LEU A 167 -6.00 4.98 1.23
C LEU A 167 -7.49 4.73 0.99
N GLN A 168 -7.83 3.54 0.48
CA GLN A 168 -9.22 3.11 0.33
C GLN A 168 -9.71 2.37 1.58
N GLY A 169 -11.03 2.31 1.76
CA GLY A 169 -11.64 1.49 2.81
C GLY A 169 -11.64 2.16 4.18
N VAL A 170 -11.55 3.49 4.22
CA VAL A 170 -11.53 4.28 5.46
C VAL A 170 -12.97 4.54 5.91
N GLN A 171 -13.26 4.36 7.20
CA GLN A 171 -14.61 4.53 7.75
C GLN A 171 -14.83 5.91 8.37
N SER A 172 -13.77 6.49 8.95
CA SER A 172 -13.82 7.78 9.64
C SER A 172 -12.45 8.44 9.62
N LEU A 173 -12.44 9.77 9.63
CA LEU A 173 -11.26 10.62 9.75
C LEU A 173 -11.53 11.66 10.84
N ALA A 174 -10.65 11.70 11.84
CA ALA A 174 -10.76 12.64 12.95
C ALA A 174 -9.41 13.29 13.24
N PHE A 175 -9.40 14.61 13.34
CA PHE A 175 -8.27 15.41 13.79
C PHE A 175 -8.60 16.05 15.13
N ARG A 176 -7.58 16.16 15.98
CA ARG A 176 -7.65 16.92 17.23
C ARG A 176 -6.42 17.80 17.34
N TYR A 177 -6.59 18.95 17.96
CA TYR A 177 -5.61 20.03 17.98
C TYR A 177 -5.32 20.39 19.43
N TYR A 178 -4.05 20.31 19.82
CA TYR A 178 -3.65 20.67 21.17
C TYR A 178 -3.27 22.15 21.23
N ASP A 179 -4.00 22.95 22.02
CA ASP A 179 -3.75 24.40 22.15
C ASP A 179 -2.69 24.74 23.22
N GLY A 180 -2.09 23.74 23.85
CA GLY A 180 -1.16 23.90 24.96
C GLY A 180 -1.78 23.59 26.32
N GLN A 181 -3.11 23.54 26.44
CA GLN A 181 -3.83 23.18 27.66
C GLN A 181 -4.78 22.00 27.43
N ASP A 182 -5.61 22.06 26.40
CA ASP A 182 -6.66 21.10 26.11
C ASP A 182 -6.68 20.67 24.63
N TRP A 183 -7.31 19.51 24.39
CA TRP A 183 -7.49 18.98 23.03
C TRP A 183 -8.81 19.46 22.43
N GLN A 184 -8.68 20.25 21.37
CA GLN A 184 -9.78 20.81 20.60
C GLN A 184 -10.17 19.90 19.42
N ASP A 185 -11.43 19.96 19.05
CA ASP A 185 -12.02 19.17 17.97
C ASP A 185 -11.99 19.88 16.61
N SER A 186 -11.78 21.18 16.61
CA SER A 186 -11.62 22.03 15.43
C SER A 186 -10.52 23.06 15.67
N TRP A 187 -10.04 23.67 14.59
CA TRP A 187 -9.01 24.70 14.67
C TRP A 187 -9.24 25.79 13.63
N ASP A 188 -9.03 27.04 14.01
CA ASP A 188 -8.98 28.17 13.09
C ASP A 188 -7.88 29.12 13.57
N SER A 189 -6.76 29.12 12.85
CA SER A 189 -5.60 29.96 13.19
C SER A 189 -5.81 31.45 12.89
N THR A 190 -6.93 31.85 12.29
CA THR A 190 -7.27 33.27 12.08
C THR A 190 -7.92 33.91 13.31
N THR A 191 -8.52 33.09 14.17
CA THR A 191 -9.30 33.55 15.34
C THR A 191 -8.50 33.51 16.64
N ARG A 192 -7.28 32.98 16.62
CA ARG A 192 -6.41 32.83 17.79
C ARG A 192 -5.07 33.51 17.52
N GLU A 193 -4.65 34.40 18.41
CA GLU A 193 -3.31 34.99 18.36
C GLU A 193 -2.26 33.91 18.67
N ASN A 194 -1.23 33.80 17.82
CA ASN A 194 -0.09 32.89 17.99
C ASN A 194 0.85 33.34 19.12
#